data_AF-K1ZA26-F1
#
_entry.id   AF-K1ZA26-F1
#
_cell.length_a   1.000
_cell.length_b   1.000
_cell.length_c   1.000
_cell.angle_alpha   90.00
_cell.angle_beta   90.00
_cell.angle_gamma   90.00
#
_symmetry.space_group_name_H-M   'P 1'
#
loop_
_entity.id
_entity.type
_entity.pdbx_description
1 polymer ?
#
loop_
_entity_poly.entity_id
_entity_poly.type
_entity_poly.pdbx_seq_one_letter_code
_entity_poly.pdbx_strand_id
1 'polypeptide(L)'
;MGILDAFKKKKDKNADPMDPQNMGFMQKMAMKKLEKMSPEEREKLMKKVLTPENINKNKKEILGTIEQLQRAGKMNSHQAFEAKKRLGLL
;
A
#
# COMPACT_ATOMS: atom_id res chain seq x y z
N MET A 1 -38.00 -8.93 -0.37
CA MET A 1 -36.59 -8.63 -0.66
C MET A 1 -36.48 -7.14 -0.91
N GLY A 2 -35.95 -6.39 0.07
CA GLY A 2 -35.93 -4.93 0.03
C GLY A 2 -34.76 -4.40 -0.78
N ILE A 3 -34.93 -3.20 -1.36
CA ILE A 3 -33.91 -2.44 -2.10
C ILE A 3 -32.63 -2.21 -1.25
N LEU A 4 -32.74 -2.32 0.08
CA LEU A 4 -31.58 -2.28 1.00
C LEU A 4 -30.60 -3.44 0.86
N ASP A 5 -31.04 -4.63 0.41
CA ASP A 5 -30.14 -5.79 0.27
C ASP A 5 -29.22 -5.68 -0.95
N ALA A 6 -29.59 -4.88 -1.96
CA ALA A 6 -28.78 -4.65 -3.15
C ALA A 6 -27.53 -3.78 -2.91
N PHE A 7 -27.52 -3.01 -1.82
CA PHE A 7 -26.36 -2.16 -1.43
C PHE A 7 -25.42 -2.84 -0.43
N LYS A 8 -25.75 -4.04 0.05
CA LYS A 8 -24.93 -4.79 1.00
C LYS A 8 -23.87 -5.60 0.24
N LYS A 9 -22.93 -4.92 -0.43
CA LYS A 9 -21.76 -5.55 -1.04
C LYS A 9 -21.01 -6.29 0.07
N LYS A 10 -21.06 -7.63 0.07
CA LYS A 10 -20.28 -8.47 0.98
C LYS A 10 -18.82 -8.07 0.82
N LYS A 11 -18.24 -7.44 1.86
CA LYS A 11 -16.80 -7.22 1.96
C LYS A 11 -16.17 -8.59 2.14
N ASP A 12 -15.75 -9.21 1.04
CA ASP A 12 -14.92 -10.40 1.09
C ASP A 12 -13.63 -10.05 1.83
N LYS A 13 -13.34 -10.76 2.92
CA LYS A 13 -12.16 -10.53 3.76
C LYS A 13 -10.84 -10.88 3.04
N ASN A 14 -10.92 -11.48 1.85
CA ASN A 14 -9.82 -11.86 0.96
C ASN A 14 -9.72 -10.99 -0.31
N ALA A 15 -10.50 -9.92 -0.42
CA ALA A 15 -10.37 -8.98 -1.53
C ALA A 15 -9.00 -8.28 -1.48
N ASP A 16 -8.21 -8.42 -2.55
CA ASP A 16 -6.93 -7.73 -2.68
C ASP A 16 -7.17 -6.21 -2.57
N PRO A 17 -6.59 -5.53 -1.56
CA PRO A 17 -6.76 -4.09 -1.36
C PRO A 17 -6.15 -3.26 -2.49
N MET A 18 -5.31 -3.87 -3.34
CA MET A 18 -4.74 -3.27 -4.54
C MET A 18 -5.59 -3.50 -5.80
N ASP A 19 -6.69 -4.25 -5.71
CA ASP A 19 -7.59 -4.43 -6.85
C ASP A 19 -8.41 -3.14 -7.09
N PRO A 20 -8.36 -2.56 -8.30
CA PRO A 20 -9.15 -1.39 -8.68
C PRO A 20 -10.67 -1.56 -8.44
N GLN A 21 -11.18 -2.78 -8.41
CA GLN A 21 -12.60 -3.08 -8.15
C GLN A 21 -12.98 -2.94 -6.66
N ASN A 22 -11.99 -3.00 -5.77
CA ASN A 22 -12.16 -2.92 -4.32
C ASN A 22 -11.85 -1.53 -3.74
N MET A 23 -11.32 -0.61 -4.55
CA MET A 23 -11.01 0.76 -4.14
C MET A 23 -12.26 1.67 -4.10
N GLY A 24 -12.36 2.49 -3.05
CA GLY A 24 -13.35 3.55 -2.95
C GLY A 24 -13.10 4.67 -3.97
N PHE A 25 -14.12 5.49 -4.26
CA PHE A 25 -14.02 6.60 -5.22
C PHE A 25 -12.84 7.56 -4.91
N MET A 26 -12.64 7.90 -3.63
CA MET A 26 -11.51 8.74 -3.21
C MET A 26 -10.14 8.08 -3.44
N GLN A 27 -10.02 6.78 -3.18
CA GLN A 27 -8.78 6.04 -3.44
C GLN A 27 -8.46 6.00 -4.94
N LYS A 28 -9.47 5.77 -5.78
CA LYS A 28 -9.34 5.81 -7.25
C LYS A 28 -8.88 7.18 -7.72
N MET A 29 -9.45 8.26 -7.18
CA MET A 29 -9.04 9.63 -7.51
C MET A 29 -7.61 9.92 -7.07
N ALA A 30 -7.20 9.45 -5.88
CA ALA A 30 -5.83 9.58 -5.40
C ALA A 30 -4.83 8.83 -6.28
N MET A 31 -5.12 7.57 -6.65
CA MET A 31 -4.29 6.81 -7.58
C MET A 31 -4.19 7.47 -8.95
N LYS A 32 -5.31 7.93 -9.51
CA LYS A 32 -5.33 8.65 -10.78
C LYS A 32 -4.51 9.94 -10.72
N LYS A 33 -4.47 10.62 -9.57
CA LYS A 33 -3.62 11.81 -9.37
C LYS A 33 -2.14 11.42 -9.27
N LEU A 34 -1.81 10.32 -8.60
CA LEU A 34 -0.45 9.77 -8.53
C LEU A 34 0.06 9.28 -9.89
N GLU A 35 -0.80 8.74 -10.74
CA GLU A 35 -0.47 8.34 -12.12
C GLU A 35 -0.25 9.54 -13.04
N LYS A 36 -0.97 10.64 -12.79
CA LYS A 36 -0.85 11.89 -13.57
C LYS A 36 0.28 12.81 -13.11
N MET A 37 0.89 12.57 -11.94
CA MET A 37 2.06 13.32 -11.49
C MET A 37 3.26 13.04 -12.39
N SER A 38 4.11 14.05 -12.59
CA SER A 38 5.38 13.85 -13.28
C SER A 38 6.30 12.92 -12.47
N PRO A 39 7.30 12.28 -13.10
CA PRO A 39 8.30 11.48 -12.38
C PRO A 39 8.97 12.26 -11.24
N GLU A 40 9.26 13.54 -11.46
CA GLU A 40 9.86 14.43 -10.46
C GLU A 40 8.94 14.69 -9.25
N GLU A 41 7.65 14.91 -9.50
CA GLU A 41 6.66 15.11 -8.43
C GLU A 41 6.44 13.84 -7.63
N ARG A 42 6.38 12.69 -8.31
CA ARG A 42 6.29 11.38 -7.66
C ARG A 42 7.54 11.12 -6.81
N GLU A 43 8.73 11.45 -7.30
CA GLU A 43 9.97 11.30 -6.53
C GLU A 43 9.98 12.21 -5.29
N LYS A 44 9.58 13.48 -5.42
CA LYS A 44 9.42 14.40 -4.28
C LYS A 44 8.44 13.88 -3.25
N LEU A 45 7.31 13.32 -3.69
CA LEU A 45 6.33 12.71 -2.80
C LEU A 45 6.91 11.49 -2.08
N MET A 46 7.57 10.59 -2.82
CA MET A 46 8.22 9.41 -2.24
C MET A 46 9.28 9.81 -1.22
N LYS A 47 10.11 10.81 -1.51
CA LYS A 47 11.10 11.38 -0.57
C LYS A 47 10.44 11.90 0.71
N LYS A 48 9.28 12.56 0.61
CA LYS A 48 8.53 13.07 1.76
C LYS A 48 7.95 11.94 2.62
N VAL A 49 7.46 10.88 1.99
CA VAL A 49 6.89 9.70 2.67
C VAL A 49 8.00 8.85 3.31
N LEU A 50 9.14 8.69 2.64
CA LEU A 50 10.30 7.92 3.10
C LEU A 50 11.24 8.73 4.02
N THR A 51 10.70 9.70 4.76
CA THR A 51 11.48 10.38 5.79
C THR A 51 11.65 9.47 7.02
N PRO A 52 12.78 9.54 7.74
CA PRO A 52 13.01 8.72 8.93
C PRO A 52 11.90 8.85 9.98
N GLU A 53 11.32 10.05 10.12
CA GLU A 53 10.21 10.31 11.04
C GLU A 53 8.95 9.52 10.65
N ASN A 54 8.57 9.54 9.38
CA ASN A 54 7.40 8.80 8.88
C ASN A 54 7.63 7.29 8.89
N ILE A 55 8.85 6.84 8.59
CA ILE A 55 9.21 5.43 8.65
C ILE A 55 9.13 4.93 10.10
N ASN A 56 9.64 5.69 11.07
CA ASN A 56 9.54 5.33 12.49
C ASN A 56 8.10 5.28 12.97
N LYS A 57 7.28 6.28 12.59
CA LYS A 57 5.84 6.32 12.92
C LYS A 57 5.10 5.08 12.41
N ASN A 58 5.43 4.60 11.21
CA ASN A 58 4.76 3.48 10.56
C ASN A 58 5.58 2.17 10.58
N LYS A 59 6.62 2.07 11.42
CA LYS A 59 7.59 0.97 11.42
C LYS A 59 6.95 -0.41 11.47
N LYS A 60 5.98 -0.60 12.37
CA LYS A 60 5.27 -1.87 12.53
C LYS A 60 4.50 -2.28 11.27
N GLU A 61 3.81 -1.33 10.65
CA GLU A 61 3.03 -1.57 9.42
C GLU A 61 3.94 -1.87 8.23
N ILE A 62 5.04 -1.13 8.10
CA ILE A 62 6.02 -1.36 7.03
C ILE A 62 6.66 -2.75 7.16
N LEU A 63 7.07 -3.14 8.37
CA LEU A 63 7.62 -4.48 8.63
C LEU A 63 6.59 -5.58 8.33
N GLY A 64 5.35 -5.41 8.80
CA GLY A 64 4.27 -6.36 8.53
C GLY A 64 3.98 -6.49 7.03
N THR A 65 4.04 -5.40 6.28
CA THR A 65 3.86 -5.39 4.82
C THR A 65 5.00 -6.15 4.12
N ILE A 66 6.26 -5.89 4.50
CA ILE A 66 7.44 -6.59 3.96
C ILE A 66 7.32 -8.10 4.20
N GLU A 67 6.89 -8.50 5.40
CA GLU A 67 6.69 -9.92 5.74
C GLU A 67 5.54 -10.55 4.98
N GLN A 68 4.42 -9.84 4.80
CA GLN A 68 3.30 -10.31 3.98
C GLN A 68 3.73 -10.52 2.53
N LEU A 69 4.50 -9.59 1.95
CA LEU A 69 5.05 -9.72 0.61
C LEU A 69 6.00 -10.91 0.48
N GLN A 70 6.82 -11.15 1.50
CA GLN A 70 7.70 -12.32 1.55
C GLN A 70 6.89 -13.62 1.62
N ARG A 71 5.88 -13.70 2.50
CA ARG A 71 4.98 -14.87 2.62
C ARG A 71 4.16 -15.11 1.36
N ALA A 72 3.76 -14.05 0.67
CA ALA A 72 3.04 -14.13 -0.60
C ALA A 72 3.94 -14.51 -1.79
N GLY A 73 5.25 -14.74 -1.57
CA GLY A 73 6.20 -15.08 -2.63
C GLY A 73 6.52 -13.94 -3.60
N LYS A 74 6.09 -12.71 -3.30
CA LYS A 74 6.36 -11.51 -4.11
C LYS A 74 7.76 -10.95 -3.87
N MET A 75 8.42 -11.38 -2.79
CA MET A 75 9.74 -10.92 -2.39
C MET A 75 10.51 -12.07 -1.74
N ASN A 76 11.78 -12.25 -2.13
CA ASN A 76 12.64 -13.24 -1.47
C ASN A 76 13.25 -12.67 -0.17
N SER A 77 13.81 -13.54 0.67
CA SER A 77 14.38 -13.13 1.97
C SER A 77 15.50 -12.09 1.85
N HIS A 78 16.31 -12.14 0.79
CA HIS A 78 17.38 -11.18 0.55
C HIS A 78 16.83 -9.80 0.17
N GLN A 79 15.83 -9.74 -0.70
CA GLN A 79 15.12 -8.52 -1.08
C GLN A 79 14.39 -7.91 0.13
N ALA A 80 13.78 -8.74 0.98
CA ALA A 80 13.14 -8.29 2.22
C ALA A 80 14.17 -7.66 3.18
N PHE A 81 15.34 -8.28 3.31
CA PHE A 81 16.44 -7.77 4.13
C PHE A 81 16.98 -6.43 3.60
N GLU A 82 17.26 -6.34 2.30
CA GLU A 82 17.72 -5.10 1.65
C GLU A 82 16.68 -3.98 1.78
N ALA A 83 15.39 -4.28 1.64
CA ALA A 83 14.32 -3.31 1.85
C ALA A 83 14.29 -2.80 3.30
N LYS A 84 14.37 -3.70 4.30
CA LYS A 84 14.44 -3.31 5.72
C LYS A 84 15.67 -2.44 5.98
N LYS A 85 16.83 -2.78 5.41
CA LYS A 85 18.08 -2.02 5.53
C LYS A 85 17.96 -0.60 4.98
N ARG A 86 17.45 -0.46 3.75
CA ARG A 86 17.27 0.84 3.07
C ARG A 86 16.31 1.76 3.80
N LEU A 87 15.33 1.18 4.49
CA LEU A 87 14.36 1.92 5.29
C LEU A 87 14.85 2.21 6.72
N GLY A 88 16.05 1.76 7.12
CA GLY A 88 16.54 1.93 8.49
C GLY A 88 15.72 1.16 9.53
N LEU A 89 15.15 0.02 9.12
CA LEU A 89 14.29 -0.83 9.93
C LEU A 89 14.97 -2.07 10.52
N LEU A 90 16.28 -2.22 10.24
CA LEU A 90 17.16 -3.23 10.84
C LEU A 90 17.71 -2.75 12.19
#